data_AF-A0A933UWK8-F1
#
_entry.id   AF-A0A933UWK8-F1
#
_cell.length_a   1.000
_cell.length_b   1.000
_cell.length_c   1.000
_cell.angle_alpha   90.00
_cell.angle_beta   90.00
_cell.angle_gamma   90.00
#
_symmetry.space_group_name_H-M   'P 1'
#
loop_
_entity.id
_entity.type
_entity.pdbx_description
1 polymer ?
#
loop_
_entity_poly.entity_id
_entity_poly.type
_entity_poly.pdbx_seq_one_letter_code
_entity_poly.pdbx_strand_id
1 'polypeptide(L)'
;MIGIRNILIAYNINLDTNNLKIAKEIASKIREKNGGLKYVKALGLKLKSKNIVQVSMNLTNYKKTDIADAYKAVGKEAKKHKVKIKENEIIGLIPKSSAEKAEKAGIKLTRYKSMKFIPLAEF
;
A
#
# COMPACT_ATOMS: atom_id res chain seq x y z
N MET A 1 7.52 -6.59 28.08
CA MET A 1 8.41 -6.45 26.91
C MET A 1 7.93 -5.26 26.08
N ILE A 2 8.62 -4.11 26.16
CA ILE A 2 8.32 -2.97 25.29
C ILE A 2 8.97 -3.27 23.93
N GLY A 3 8.19 -3.75 22.98
CA GLY A 3 8.68 -4.04 21.63
C GLY A 3 8.69 -2.76 20.79
N ILE A 4 9.87 -2.18 20.55
CA ILE A 4 10.01 -1.10 19.56
C ILE A 4 9.73 -1.73 18.19
N ARG A 5 8.60 -1.36 17.58
CA ARG A 5 8.28 -1.72 16.21
C ARG A 5 8.50 -0.51 15.33
N ASN A 6 9.15 -0.70 14.18
CA ASN A 6 9.19 0.32 13.14
C ASN A 6 7.76 0.76 12.79
N ILE A 7 7.61 2.05 12.47
CA ILE A 7 6.32 2.60 12.02
C ILE A 7 5.87 1.80 10.79
N LEU A 8 4.64 1.31 10.87
CA LEU A 8 3.96 0.59 9.80
C LEU A 8 3.15 1.59 8.98
N ILE A 9 3.20 1.48 7.65
CA ILE A 9 2.30 2.20 6.75
C ILE A 9 1.24 1.22 6.24
N ALA A 10 -0.03 1.52 6.50
CA ALA A 10 -1.15 0.80 5.90
C ALA A 10 -1.54 1.49 4.59
N TYR A 11 -1.38 0.78 3.48
CA TYR A 11 -1.51 1.31 2.13
C TYR A 11 -2.37 0.40 1.27
N ASN A 12 -3.37 0.98 0.61
CA ASN A 12 -4.35 0.28 -0.19
C ASN A 12 -4.31 0.77 -1.62
N ILE A 13 -4.41 -0.14 -2.59
CA ILE A 13 -4.56 0.19 -4.00
C ILE A 13 -5.83 -0.45 -4.54
N ASN A 14 -6.73 0.38 -5.04
CA ASN A 14 -7.98 -0.06 -5.63
C ASN A 14 -7.78 -0.28 -7.13
N LEU A 15 -8.25 -1.43 -7.59
CA LEU A 15 -8.15 -1.84 -8.98
C LEU A 15 -9.47 -1.55 -9.68
N ASP A 16 -9.40 -1.16 -10.95
CA ASP A 16 -10.58 -0.90 -11.78
C ASP A 16 -11.17 -2.22 -12.30
N THR A 17 -11.56 -3.08 -11.37
CA THR A 17 -12.21 -4.37 -11.58
C THR A 17 -12.92 -4.78 -10.30
N ASN A 18 -13.90 -5.68 -10.40
CA ASN A 18 -14.54 -6.32 -9.25
C ASN A 18 -14.10 -7.79 -9.08
N ASN A 19 -13.14 -8.25 -9.89
CA ASN A 19 -12.66 -9.62 -9.85
C ASN A 19 -11.67 -9.84 -8.70
N LEU A 20 -12.15 -10.47 -7.63
CA LEU A 20 -11.36 -10.73 -6.41
C LEU A 20 -10.15 -11.63 -6.66
N LYS A 21 -10.20 -12.51 -7.66
CA LYS A 21 -9.09 -13.39 -8.00
C LYS A 21 -7.85 -12.58 -8.40
N ILE A 22 -8.03 -11.53 -9.20
CA ILE A 22 -6.94 -10.64 -9.64
C ILE A 22 -6.28 -9.97 -8.43
N ALA A 23 -7.07 -9.39 -7.51
CA ALA A 23 -6.50 -8.75 -6.33
C ALA A 23 -5.75 -9.75 -5.41
N LYS A 24 -6.26 -10.98 -5.26
CA LYS A 24 -5.60 -12.03 -4.48
C LYS A 24 -4.29 -12.50 -5.13
N GLU A 25 -4.26 -12.65 -6.45
CA GLU A 25 -3.07 -13.02 -7.20
C GLU A 25 -1.99 -11.95 -7.09
N ILE A 26 -2.36 -10.67 -7.29
CA ILE A 26 -1.42 -9.55 -7.13
C ILE A 26 -0.89 -9.50 -5.70
N ALA A 27 -1.75 -9.54 -4.68
CA ALA A 27 -1.34 -9.55 -3.28
C ALA A 27 -0.40 -10.72 -2.95
N SER A 28 -0.69 -11.91 -3.50
CA SER A 28 0.15 -13.10 -3.35
C SER A 28 1.53 -12.91 -3.98
N LYS A 29 1.63 -12.24 -5.13
CA LYS A 29 2.91 -11.99 -5.81
C LYS A 29 3.76 -10.92 -5.13
N ILE A 30 3.15 -9.88 -4.58
CA ILE A 30 3.90 -8.75 -4.02
C ILE A 30 4.30 -8.92 -2.55
N ARG A 31 3.66 -9.83 -1.79
CA ARG A 31 3.95 -10.00 -0.35
C ARG A 31 5.23 -10.79 -0.09
N GLU A 32 5.97 -10.38 0.92
CA GLU A 32 7.25 -10.97 1.30
C GLU A 32 7.18 -12.48 1.57
N LYS A 33 6.11 -12.94 2.24
CA LYS A 33 5.92 -14.36 2.58
C LYS A 33 6.00 -15.29 1.35
N ASN A 34 5.74 -14.76 0.16
CA ASN A 34 5.77 -15.51 -1.09
C ASN A 34 6.95 -15.11 -2.00
N GLY A 35 7.99 -14.46 -1.45
CA GLY A 35 9.16 -14.00 -2.21
C GLY A 35 8.97 -12.67 -2.94
N GLY A 36 7.93 -11.91 -2.60
CA GLY A 36 7.69 -10.58 -3.14
C GLY A 36 8.59 -9.51 -2.53
N LEU A 37 8.05 -8.30 -2.40
CA LEU A 37 8.77 -7.18 -1.79
C LEU A 37 9.06 -7.46 -0.31
N LYS A 38 10.29 -7.19 0.14
CA LYS A 38 10.64 -7.29 1.56
C LYS A 38 9.82 -6.32 2.39
N TYR A 39 9.51 -6.71 3.62
CA TYR A 39 8.74 -5.91 4.58
C TYR A 39 7.30 -5.59 4.16
N VAL A 40 6.76 -6.25 3.14
CA VAL A 40 5.38 -6.06 2.65
C VAL A 40 4.53 -7.26 3.00
N LYS A 41 3.44 -7.02 3.71
CA LYS A 41 2.32 -7.95 3.85
C LYS A 41 1.18 -7.46 2.97
N ALA A 42 0.50 -8.36 2.24
CA ALA A 42 -0.59 -7.97 1.35
C ALA A 42 -1.75 -8.98 1.35
N LEU A 43 -2.96 -8.47 1.13
CA LEU A 43 -4.22 -9.21 0.97
C LEU A 43 -5.06 -8.62 -0.16
N GLY A 44 -5.75 -9.48 -0.91
CA GLY A 44 -6.75 -9.08 -1.89
C GLY A 44 -8.15 -9.06 -1.26
N LEU A 45 -8.83 -7.92 -1.31
CA LEU A 45 -10.14 -7.69 -0.68
C LEU A 45 -11.17 -7.18 -1.69
N LYS A 46 -12.46 -7.46 -1.44
CA LYS A 46 -13.57 -6.90 -2.22
C LYS A 46 -14.20 -5.75 -1.45
N LEU A 47 -14.31 -4.57 -2.05
CA LEU A 47 -15.06 -3.44 -1.50
C LEU A 47 -16.48 -3.48 -2.06
N LYS A 48 -17.39 -4.11 -1.31
CA LYS A 48 -18.80 -4.27 -1.72
C LYS A 48 -19.47 -2.93 -2.03
N SER A 49 -19.24 -1.91 -1.20
CA SER A 49 -19.84 -0.57 -1.34
C SER A 49 -19.47 0.16 -2.62
N LYS A 50 -18.30 -0.15 -3.21
CA LYS A 50 -17.80 0.47 -4.44
C LYS A 50 -17.85 -0.47 -5.66
N ASN A 51 -18.28 -1.73 -5.46
CA ASN A 51 -18.20 -2.80 -6.46
C ASN A 51 -16.81 -2.89 -7.14
N ILE A 52 -15.74 -2.81 -6.35
CA ILE A 52 -14.35 -2.95 -6.82
C ILE A 52 -13.56 -3.89 -5.90
N VAL A 53 -12.32 -4.20 -6.28
CA VAL A 53 -11.36 -4.94 -5.45
C VAL A 53 -10.14 -4.10 -5.14
N GLN A 54 -9.44 -4.49 -4.09
CA GLN A 54 -8.32 -3.77 -3.53
C GLN A 54 -7.20 -4.73 -3.14
N VAL A 55 -5.97 -4.27 -3.37
CA VAL A 55 -4.78 -4.84 -2.77
C VAL A 55 -4.50 -4.03 -1.51
N SER A 56 -4.76 -4.61 -0.34
CA SER A 56 -4.48 -4.01 0.96
C SER A 56 -3.11 -4.45 1.44
N MET A 57 -2.28 -3.51 1.87
CA MET A 57 -0.88 -3.75 2.21
C MET A 57 -0.49 -3.11 3.53
N ASN A 58 0.41 -3.78 4.24
CA ASN A 58 1.12 -3.23 5.38
C ASN A 58 2.62 -3.24 5.07
N LEU A 59 3.21 -2.05 5.01
CA LEU A 59 4.65 -1.86 4.86
C LEU A 59 5.25 -1.75 6.26
N THR A 60 5.87 -2.84 6.71
CA THR A 60 6.40 -2.99 8.07
C THR A 60 7.75 -2.32 8.28
N ASN A 61 8.42 -1.91 7.19
CA ASN A 61 9.65 -1.12 7.22
C ASN A 61 9.72 -0.21 5.99
N TYR A 62 9.03 0.93 6.06
CA TYR A 62 8.96 1.90 4.96
C TYR A 62 10.32 2.49 4.54
N LYS A 63 11.33 2.43 5.42
CA LYS A 63 12.69 2.88 5.11
C LYS A 63 13.40 1.96 4.12
N LYS A 64 12.98 0.69 4.03
CA LYS A 64 13.56 -0.32 3.13
C LYS A 64 12.68 -0.61 1.91
N THR A 65 11.37 -0.58 2.08
CA THR A 65 10.42 -0.71 0.97
C THR A 65 9.28 0.27 1.21
N ASP A 66 9.19 1.27 0.35
CA ASP A 66 8.29 2.40 0.52
C ASP A 66 7.02 2.25 -0.34
N ILE A 67 6.07 3.16 -0.16
CA ILE A 67 4.79 3.17 -0.89
C ILE A 67 4.98 3.26 -2.40
N ALA A 68 6.03 3.94 -2.87
CA ALA A 68 6.34 4.04 -4.28
C ALA A 68 6.75 2.69 -4.88
N ASP A 69 7.49 1.86 -4.12
CA ASP A 69 7.87 0.52 -4.54
C ASP A 69 6.65 -0.40 -4.60
N ALA A 70 5.82 -0.34 -3.56
CA ALA A 70 4.56 -1.09 -3.50
C ALA A 70 3.62 -0.70 -4.65
N TYR A 71 3.47 0.59 -4.92
CA TYR A 71 2.63 1.09 -6.02
C TYR A 71 3.13 0.60 -7.39
N LYS A 72 4.44 0.70 -7.65
CA LYS A 72 5.04 0.21 -8.90
C LYS A 72 4.86 -1.29 -9.06
N ALA A 73 5.04 -2.07 -7.99
CA ALA A 73 4.88 -3.52 -8.03
C ALA A 73 3.43 -3.93 -8.31
N VAL A 74 2.46 -3.33 -7.61
CA VAL A 74 1.03 -3.56 -7.88
C VAL A 74 0.68 -3.14 -9.30
N GLY A 75 1.16 -1.97 -9.76
CA GLY A 75 0.91 -1.49 -11.11
C GLY A 75 1.49 -2.43 -12.19
N LYS A 76 2.68 -2.99 -11.97
CA LYS A 76 3.29 -3.98 -12.87
C LYS A 76 2.45 -5.24 -12.98
N GLU A 77 1.98 -5.79 -11.86
CA GLU A 77 1.14 -6.99 -11.88
C GLU A 77 -0.26 -6.69 -12.46
N ALA A 78 -0.89 -5.57 -12.08
CA ALA A 78 -2.19 -5.16 -12.62
C ALA A 78 -2.17 -5.02 -14.15
N LYS A 79 -1.10 -4.46 -14.72
CA LYS A 79 -0.89 -4.37 -16.17
C LYS A 79 -0.90 -5.75 -16.85
N LYS A 80 -0.32 -6.78 -16.25
CA LYS A 80 -0.35 -8.16 -16.79
C LYS A 80 -1.77 -8.72 -16.87
N HIS A 81 -2.63 -8.30 -15.95
CA HIS A 81 -4.06 -8.65 -15.94
C HIS A 81 -4.93 -7.71 -16.78
N LYS A 82 -4.33 -6.73 -17.51
CA LYS A 82 -5.05 -5.69 -18.25
C LYS A 82 -6.00 -4.86 -17.38
N VAL A 83 -5.68 -4.69 -16.10
CA VAL A 83 -6.45 -3.91 -15.12
C VAL A 83 -5.69 -2.63 -14.77
N LYS A 84 -6.41 -1.51 -14.69
CA LYS A 84 -5.85 -0.22 -14.27
C LYS A 84 -5.94 -0.05 -12.75
N ILE A 85 -5.01 0.72 -12.18
CA ILE A 85 -5.18 1.25 -10.82
C ILE A 85 -6.21 2.38 -10.89
N LYS A 86 -7.23 2.31 -10.05
CA LYS A 86 -8.31 3.31 -9.97
C LYS A 86 -7.97 4.43 -8.99
N GLU A 87 -7.56 4.06 -7.79
CA GLU A 87 -7.20 4.98 -6.70
C GLU A 87 -6.24 4.28 -5.74
N ASN A 88 -5.58 5.06 -4.89
CA ASN A 88 -4.69 4.53 -3.85
C ASN A 88 -4.84 5.36 -2.58
N GLU A 89 -4.79 4.70 -1.42
CA GLU A 89 -5.20 5.26 -0.14
C GLU A 89 -4.26 4.86 0.99
N ILE A 90 -3.94 5.83 1.85
CA ILE A 90 -3.26 5.60 3.12
C ILE A 90 -4.30 5.49 4.22
N ILE A 91 -4.19 4.44 5.04
CA ILE A 91 -5.04 4.26 6.21
C ILE A 91 -4.28 4.75 7.45
N GLY A 92 -4.73 5.86 8.02
CA GLY A 92 -4.11 6.48 9.18
C GLY A 92 -2.98 7.44 8.81
N LEU A 93 -1.83 7.29 9.48
CA LEU A 93 -0.69 8.20 9.35
C LEU A 93 0.37 7.66 8.39
N ILE A 94 1.11 8.59 7.79
CA ILE A 94 2.27 8.33 6.94
C ILE A 94 3.43 9.20 7.40
N PRO A 95 4.67 8.66 7.50
CA PRO A 95 5.86 9.48 7.70
C PRO A 95 6.02 10.52 6.58
N LYS A 96 6.34 11.76 6.94
CA LYS A 96 6.52 12.87 5.99
C LYS A 96 7.47 12.50 4.83
N SER A 97 8.59 11.85 5.15
CA SER A 97 9.58 11.41 4.17
C SER A 97 9.03 10.41 3.14
N SER A 98 8.11 9.54 3.52
CA SER A 98 7.41 8.65 2.58
C SER A 98 6.41 9.40 1.71
N ALA A 99 5.67 10.35 2.29
CA ALA A 99 4.72 11.17 1.53
C ALA A 99 5.43 12.00 0.44
N GLU A 100 6.53 12.66 0.79
CA GLU A 100 7.37 13.43 -0.15
C GLU A 100 7.93 12.54 -1.26
N LYS A 101 8.34 11.31 -0.95
CA LYS A 101 8.82 10.34 -1.96
C LYS A 101 7.72 9.91 -2.92
N ALA A 102 6.49 9.67 -2.43
CA ALA A 102 5.35 9.39 -3.30
C ALA A 102 5.07 10.56 -4.26
N GLU A 103 5.06 11.77 -3.74
CA GLU A 103 4.85 12.98 -4.54
C GLU A 103 5.91 13.12 -5.64
N LYS A 104 7.19 12.98 -5.29
CA LYS A 104 8.30 12.97 -6.27
C LYS A 104 8.17 11.84 -7.31
N ALA A 105 7.55 10.72 -6.94
CA ALA A 105 7.26 9.62 -7.84
C ALA A 105 5.98 9.82 -8.68
N GLY A 106 5.32 10.98 -8.58
CA GLY A 106 4.07 11.28 -9.28
C GLY A 106 2.84 10.55 -8.72
N ILE A 107 2.94 9.99 -7.52
CA ILE A 107 1.87 9.23 -6.88
C ILE A 107 1.04 10.19 -6.04
N LYS A 108 -0.13 10.58 -6.57
CA LYS A 108 -1.13 11.33 -5.80
C LYS A 108 -1.79 10.38 -4.80
N LEU A 109 -1.43 10.50 -3.53
CA LEU A 109 -2.06 9.78 -2.44
C LEU A 109 -3.48 10.31 -2.27
N THR A 110 -4.48 9.43 -2.37
CA THR A 110 -5.89 9.81 -2.32
C THR A 110 -6.43 9.41 -0.95
N ARG A 111 -7.09 10.32 -0.24
CA ARG A 111 -7.77 10.05 1.04
C ARG A 111 -6.78 9.71 2.17
N TYR A 112 -6.55 10.70 3.03
CA TYR A 112 -6.00 10.55 4.37
C TYR A 112 -7.08 11.08 5.30
N LYS A 113 -7.62 10.26 6.21
CA LYS A 113 -8.40 10.84 7.33
C LYS A 113 -7.38 11.63 8.16
N SER A 114 -7.45 12.94 8.02
CA SER A 114 -6.60 13.90 8.71
C SER A 114 -6.57 13.62 10.21
N MET A 115 -5.43 13.13 10.71
CA MET A 115 -5.08 13.28 12.12
C MET A 115 -3.57 13.51 12.20
N LYS A 116 -3.18 14.34 13.16
CA LYS A 116 -2.00 15.19 13.13
C LYS A 116 -0.67 14.41 13.05
N PHE A 117 0.31 15.04 12.41
CA PHE A 117 1.72 14.68 12.47
C PHE A 117 2.12 14.29 13.89
N ILE A 118 2.73 13.11 14.05
CA ILE A 118 3.54 12.83 15.24
C ILE A 118 4.95 13.30 14.87
N PRO A 119 5.47 14.40 15.43
CA PRO A 119 6.87 14.73 15.30
C PRO A 119 7.68 13.58 15.93
N LEU A 120 8.61 13.01 15.15
CA LEU A 120 9.47 11.89 15.56
C LEU A 120 10.58 12.32 16.55
N ALA A 121 10.30 13.31 17.40
CA ALA A 121 11.29 13.96 18.24
C ALA A 121 11.04 13.78 19.75
N GLU A 122 10.40 12.69 20.19
CA GLU A 122 10.39 12.28 21.60
C GLU A 122 10.32 10.75 21.71
N PHE A 123 11.47 10.11 21.59
CA PHE A 123 11.82 8.82 22.23
C PHE A 123 13.31 8.84 22.55
#